data_AF-A0ABD2NSR1-F1
#
_entry.id   AF-A0ABD2NSR1-F1
#
_cell.length_a   1.000
_cell.length_b   1.000
_cell.length_c   1.000
_cell.angle_alpha   90.00
_cell.angle_beta   90.00
_cell.angle_gamma   90.00
#
_symmetry.space_group_name_H-M   'P 1'
#
loop_
_entity.id
_entity.type
_entity.pdbx_description
1 polymer ?
#
loop_
_entity_poly.entity_id
_entity_poly.type
_entity_poly.pdbx_seq_one_letter_code
_entity_poly.pdbx_strand_id
1 'polypeptide(L)'
;MNIKDYNLIRDDRYDGYVGIAFAIKGHLQNTQLTFSYLTLPDRFLLLGIQVGDLTVVNMYIPPDLALGEKHLYEIMPHLQEPCMMIGHMNAQNPMWSGMINHNGVVVQRFLQDGTFFMKDGTPTRMSPPE
;
A
#
# COMPACT_ATOMS: atom_id res chain seq x y z
N MET A 1 20.26 5.83 -1.69
CA MET A 1 20.13 6.31 -0.29
C MET A 1 20.46 5.14 0.61
N ASN A 2 21.32 5.33 1.62
CA ASN A 2 21.62 4.32 2.63
C ASN A 2 21.21 4.92 3.99
N ILE A 3 20.32 4.25 4.71
CA ILE A 3 19.89 4.68 6.05
C ILE A 3 20.59 3.77 7.04
N LYS A 4 21.45 4.35 7.88
CA LYS A 4 22.23 3.60 8.87
C LYS A 4 21.29 2.74 9.75
N ASP A 5 21.65 1.48 9.93
CA ASP A 5 20.91 0.48 10.72
C ASP A 5 19.56 0.03 10.13
N TYR A 6 19.32 0.29 8.83
CA TYR A 6 18.14 -0.17 8.10
C TYR A 6 18.49 -0.94 6.83
N ASN A 7 17.75 -2.02 6.61
CA ASN A 7 17.65 -2.71 5.33
C ASN A 7 16.55 -2.02 4.51
N LEU A 8 16.90 -1.59 3.30
CA LEU A 8 15.98 -0.94 2.38
C LEU A 8 15.52 -1.93 1.32
N ILE A 9 14.22 -2.11 1.20
CA ILE A 9 13.57 -2.79 0.08
C ILE A 9 12.74 -1.72 -0.62
N ARG A 10 12.91 -1.56 -1.92
CA ARG A 10 12.25 -0.50 -2.67
C ARG A 10 11.85 -0.95 -4.07
N ASP A 11 10.79 -0.33 -4.56
CA ASP A 11 10.36 -0.40 -5.95
C ASP A 11 10.26 1.04 -6.47
N ASP A 12 11.19 1.38 -7.35
CA ASP A 12 11.28 2.70 -7.96
C ASP A 12 10.78 2.61 -9.39
N ARG A 13 9.95 3.57 -9.79
CA ARG A 13 9.60 3.70 -11.21
C ARG A 13 10.83 4.04 -12.03
N TYR A 14 10.89 3.47 -13.22
CA TYR A 14 11.95 3.71 -14.19
C TYR A 14 12.11 5.20 -14.58
N ASP A 15 11.04 5.99 -14.45
CA ASP A 15 11.04 7.42 -14.74
C ASP A 15 11.60 8.29 -13.61
N GLY A 16 11.90 7.71 -12.44
CA GLY A 16 12.52 8.38 -11.31
C GLY A 16 11.61 9.33 -10.51
N TYR A 17 10.32 9.45 -10.84
CA TYR A 17 9.43 10.41 -10.18
C TYR A 17 8.79 9.90 -8.89
N VAL A 18 8.48 8.60 -8.83
CA VAL A 18 7.79 8.00 -7.67
C VAL A 18 8.36 6.61 -7.39
N GLY A 19 8.42 6.27 -6.10
CA GLY A 19 8.76 4.93 -5.63
C GLY A 19 8.10 4.63 -4.29
N ILE A 20 8.07 3.36 -3.94
CA ILE A 20 7.68 2.90 -2.60
C ILE A 20 8.85 2.15 -1.98
N ALA A 21 8.96 2.22 -0.66
CA ALA A 21 10.02 1.53 0.06
C ALA A 21 9.56 1.08 1.44
N PHE A 22 10.22 0.04 1.93
CA PHE A 22 10.29 -0.30 3.34
C PHE A 22 11.69 -0.01 3.85
N ALA A 23 11.77 0.70 4.98
CA ALA A 23 12.97 0.79 5.80
C ALA A 23 12.79 -0.10 7.02
N ILE A 24 13.48 -1.24 7.04
CA ILE A 24 13.34 -2.27 8.06
C ILE A 24 14.59 -2.24 8.94
N LYS A 25 14.45 -2.25 10.27
CA LYS A 25 15.63 -2.28 11.16
C LYS A 25 16.52 -3.48 10.82
N GLY A 26 17.84 -3.26 10.75
CA GLY A 26 18.79 -4.25 10.24
C GLY A 26 18.81 -5.59 10.97
N HIS A 27 18.40 -5.61 12.24
CA HIS A 27 18.32 -6.82 13.05
C HIS A 27 16.99 -7.59 12.88
N LEU A 28 15.98 -7.00 12.23
CA LEU A 28 14.71 -7.67 11.96
C LEU A 28 14.82 -8.51 10.69
N GLN A 29 14.62 -9.81 10.84
CA GLN A 29 14.52 -10.72 9.72
C GLN A 29 13.26 -10.40 8.91
N ASN A 30 13.41 -10.40 7.60
CA ASN A 30 12.33 -10.13 6.68
C ASN A 30 12.56 -10.85 5.35
N THR A 31 11.47 -11.12 4.64
CA THR A 31 11.51 -11.68 3.29
C THR A 31 10.65 -10.84 2.38
N GLN A 32 11.15 -10.47 1.21
CA GLN A 32 10.34 -9.78 0.20
C GLN A 32 9.36 -10.77 -0.44
N LEU A 33 8.09 -10.38 -0.54
CA LEU A 33 7.07 -11.16 -1.23
C LEU A 33 7.21 -10.98 -2.75
N THR A 34 6.94 -12.05 -3.48
CA THR A 34 6.88 -12.03 -4.95
C THR A 34 5.43 -12.12 -5.41
N PHE A 35 5.00 -11.12 -6.15
CA PHE A 35 3.65 -11.04 -6.72
C PHE A 35 3.66 -11.47 -8.18
N SER A 36 3.79 -12.78 -8.40
CA SER A 36 3.76 -13.34 -9.76
C SER A 36 2.36 -13.28 -10.35
N TYR A 37 2.25 -12.99 -11.65
CA TYR A 37 1.01 -13.02 -12.43
C TYR A 37 -0.06 -11.97 -12.06
N LEU A 38 0.30 -10.92 -11.31
CA LEU A 38 -0.59 -9.78 -11.11
C LEU A 38 -0.67 -8.92 -12.38
N THR A 39 -1.89 -8.49 -12.74
CA THR A 39 -2.10 -7.51 -13.81
C THR A 39 -2.50 -6.18 -13.19
N LEU A 40 -1.51 -5.48 -12.62
CA LEU A 40 -1.72 -4.16 -12.05
C LEU A 40 -1.63 -3.07 -13.13
N PRO A 41 -2.40 -1.99 -13.03
CA PRO A 41 -2.26 -0.87 -13.94
C PRO A 41 -0.89 -0.22 -13.86
N ASP A 42 -0.46 0.38 -14.96
CA ASP A 42 0.75 1.20 -15.00
C ASP A 42 0.71 2.26 -13.89
N ARG A 43 1.83 2.40 -13.17
CA ARG A 43 2.04 3.31 -12.04
C ARG A 43 1.35 2.92 -10.72
N PHE A 44 0.57 1.83 -10.66
CA PHE A 44 0.25 1.19 -9.39
C PHE A 44 1.55 0.55 -8.87
N LEU A 45 2.01 0.96 -7.69
CA LEU A 45 3.17 0.34 -7.05
C LEU A 45 2.72 -0.55 -5.89
N LEU A 46 3.29 -1.75 -5.81
CA LEU A 46 3.00 -2.75 -4.81
C LEU A 46 4.29 -3.39 -4.32
N LEU A 47 4.56 -3.30 -3.02
CA LEU A 47 5.69 -3.95 -2.38
C LEU A 47 5.22 -4.70 -1.15
N GLY A 48 5.65 -5.95 -1.00
CA GLY A 48 5.22 -6.82 0.10
C GLY A 48 6.44 -7.38 0.82
N ILE A 49 6.34 -7.46 2.14
CA ILE A 49 7.35 -8.11 2.99
C ILE A 49 6.66 -8.99 4.03
N GLN A 50 7.35 -10.04 4.43
CA GLN A 50 7.03 -10.81 5.62
C GLN A 50 8.03 -10.42 6.72
N VAL A 51 7.55 -10.05 7.91
CA VAL A 51 8.38 -9.74 9.09
C VAL A 51 7.86 -10.55 10.26
N GLY A 52 8.58 -11.61 10.65
CA GLY A 52 8.03 -12.62 11.56
C GLY A 52 6.78 -13.27 10.96
N ASP A 53 5.69 -13.26 11.71
CA ASP A 53 4.39 -13.81 11.27
C ASP A 53 3.48 -12.75 10.61
N LEU A 54 3.91 -11.49 10.49
CA LEU A 54 3.14 -10.41 9.88
C LEU A 54 3.49 -10.22 8.40
N THR A 55 2.51 -10.35 7.52
CA THR A 55 2.58 -9.84 6.15
C THR A 55 2.32 -8.33 6.16
N VAL A 56 3.20 -7.55 5.53
CA VAL A 56 3.02 -6.11 5.34
C VAL A 56 3.11 -5.77 3.86
N VAL A 57 2.10 -5.06 3.37
CA VAL A 57 2.00 -4.64 1.97
C VAL A 57 1.94 -3.12 1.91
N ASN A 58 2.87 -2.51 1.18
CA ASN A 58 2.90 -1.08 0.91
C ASN A 58 2.42 -0.82 -0.52
N MET A 59 1.43 0.05 -0.66
CA MET A 59 0.82 0.38 -1.94
C MET A 59 0.87 1.88 -2.21
N TYR A 60 1.15 2.22 -3.46
CA TYR A 60 0.90 3.56 -3.99
C TYR A 60 0.00 3.47 -5.21
N ILE A 61 -1.12 4.19 -5.15
CA ILE A 61 -2.10 4.26 -6.23
C ILE A 61 -2.18 5.74 -6.63
N PRO A 62 -1.77 6.13 -7.85
CA PRO A 62 -1.86 7.52 -8.31
C PRO A 62 -3.28 8.09 -8.22
N PRO A 63 -3.45 9.40 -7.97
CA PRO A 63 -4.78 10.01 -7.84
C PRO A 63 -5.61 9.99 -9.13
N ASP A 64 -4.94 9.97 -10.28
CA ASP A 64 -5.52 9.91 -11.62
C ASP A 64 -5.72 8.46 -12.13
N LEU A 65 -5.30 7.46 -11.34
CA LEU A 65 -5.53 6.06 -11.67
C LEU A 65 -6.90 5.61 -11.16
N ALA A 66 -7.75 5.14 -12.07
CA ALA A 66 -9.03 4.53 -11.74
C ALA A 66 -8.81 3.10 -11.20
N LEU A 67 -8.88 2.94 -9.88
CA LEU A 67 -8.76 1.64 -9.23
C LEU A 67 -10.01 0.78 -9.53
N GLY A 68 -9.82 -0.50 -9.85
CA GLY A 68 -10.89 -1.47 -9.96
C GLY A 68 -10.81 -2.48 -8.82
N GLU A 69 -11.94 -3.01 -8.37
CA GLU A 69 -12.01 -4.03 -7.31
C GLU A 69 -11.13 -5.25 -7.64
N LYS A 70 -11.13 -5.67 -8.91
CA LYS A 70 -10.27 -6.77 -9.39
C LYS A 70 -8.79 -6.58 -9.08
N HIS A 71 -8.26 -5.35 -9.12
CA HIS A 71 -6.84 -5.11 -8.86
C HIS A 71 -6.48 -5.42 -7.41
N LEU A 72 -7.40 -5.19 -6.46
CA LEU A 72 -7.20 -5.52 -5.06
C LEU A 72 -7.43 -7.01 -4.80
N TYR A 73 -8.43 -7.62 -5.43
CA TYR A 73 -8.70 -9.06 -5.31
C TYR A 73 -7.59 -9.94 -5.90
N GLU A 74 -6.91 -9.49 -6.96
CA GLU A 74 -5.75 -10.21 -7.51
C GLU A 74 -4.58 -10.28 -6.52
N ILE A 75 -4.45 -9.30 -5.60
CA ILE A 75 -3.39 -9.29 -4.58
C ILE A 75 -3.66 -10.32 -3.49
N MET A 76 -4.93 -10.57 -3.16
CA MET A 76 -5.32 -11.36 -1.98
C MET A 76 -4.71 -12.76 -1.89
N PRO A 77 -4.64 -13.58 -2.97
CA PRO A 77 -4.05 -14.91 -2.90
C PRO A 77 -2.56 -14.93 -2.49
N HIS A 78 -1.88 -13.77 -2.53
CA HIS A 78 -0.47 -13.64 -2.17
C HIS A 78 -0.26 -13.25 -0.69
N LEU A 79 -1.33 -12.99 0.05
CA LEU A 79 -1.25 -12.46 1.41
C LEU A 79 -1.44 -13.58 2.44
N GLN A 80 -0.58 -13.59 3.46
CA GLN A 80 -0.74 -14.47 4.60
C GLN A 80 -1.33 -13.67 5.77
N GLU A 81 -2.27 -14.26 6.50
CA GLU A 81 -2.81 -13.64 7.71
C GLU A 81 -1.88 -13.90 8.91
N PRO A 82 -1.66 -12.91 9.81
CA PRO A 82 -2.19 -11.55 9.76
C PRO A 82 -1.51 -10.68 8.69
N CYS A 83 -2.30 -9.85 8.02
CA CYS A 83 -1.84 -8.94 6.98
C CYS A 83 -2.13 -7.48 7.33
N MET A 84 -1.14 -6.60 7.11
CA MET A 84 -1.28 -5.16 7.20
C MET A 84 -1.06 -4.53 5.82
N MET A 85 -2.07 -3.80 5.35
CA MET A 85 -1.96 -2.99 4.13
C MET A 85 -1.74 -1.52 4.51
N ILE A 86 -0.67 -0.93 3.98
CA ILE A 86 -0.28 0.46 4.22
C ILE A 86 -0.02 1.19 2.90
N GLY A 87 0.12 2.51 2.99
CA GLY A 87 0.61 3.33 1.89
C GLY A 87 -0.39 4.39 1.45
N HIS A 88 -0.09 5.04 0.33
CA HIS A 88 -0.84 6.17 -0.19
C HIS A 88 -1.72 5.75 -1.36
N MET A 89 -2.94 5.32 -1.05
CA MET A 89 -3.89 4.81 -2.04
C MET A 89 -4.64 5.91 -2.82
N ASN A 90 -4.42 7.19 -2.49
CA ASN A 90 -5.22 8.32 -3.02
C ASN A 90 -6.75 8.08 -2.97
N ALA A 91 -7.18 7.27 -2.00
CA ALA A 91 -8.55 6.86 -1.80
C ALA A 91 -9.17 7.71 -0.70
N GLN A 92 -10.24 8.42 -1.02
CA GLN A 92 -10.98 9.24 -0.07
C GLN A 92 -12.29 8.55 0.26
N ASN A 93 -12.52 8.30 1.54
CA ASN A 93 -13.79 7.80 2.05
C ASN A 93 -14.16 8.50 3.37
N PRO A 94 -15.45 8.74 3.67
CA PRO A 94 -15.88 9.31 4.95
C PRO A 94 -15.40 8.53 6.17
N MET A 95 -15.18 7.21 6.04
CA MET A 95 -14.60 6.38 7.10
C MET A 95 -13.20 6.83 7.55
N TRP A 96 -12.47 7.61 6.74
CA TRP A 96 -11.10 8.02 7.07
C TRP A 96 -10.65 9.41 6.64
N SER A 97 -11.38 10.13 5.80
CA SER A 97 -10.91 11.40 5.23
C SER A 97 -12.00 12.47 5.07
N GLY A 98 -13.24 12.20 5.50
CA GLY A 98 -14.37 13.14 5.41
C GLY A 98 -14.89 13.44 3.99
N MET A 99 -14.14 13.04 2.94
CA MET A 99 -14.52 13.15 1.53
C MET A 99 -14.70 11.77 0.90
N ILE A 100 -15.30 11.69 -0.29
CA ILE A 100 -15.44 10.45 -1.04
C ILE A 100 -14.94 10.60 -2.48
N ASN A 101 -14.20 9.60 -2.97
CA ASN A 101 -13.84 9.47 -4.39
C ASN A 101 -13.98 8.02 -4.87
N HIS A 102 -13.80 7.80 -6.18
CA HIS A 102 -13.91 6.47 -6.80
C HIS A 102 -13.03 5.41 -6.09
N ASN A 103 -11.74 5.71 -5.90
CA ASN A 103 -10.81 4.79 -5.26
C ASN A 103 -11.21 4.47 -3.82
N GLY A 104 -11.77 5.42 -3.08
CA GLY A 104 -12.28 5.19 -1.72
C GLY A 104 -13.54 4.35 -1.65
N VAL A 105 -14.40 4.38 -2.67
CA VAL A 105 -15.53 3.43 -2.78
C VAL A 105 -15.00 2.02 -3.05
N VAL A 106 -14.03 1.88 -3.95
CA VAL A 106 -13.44 0.58 -4.29
C VAL A 106 -12.71 -0.03 -3.10
N VAL A 107 -11.87 0.75 -2.41
CA VAL A 107 -11.21 0.30 -1.18
C VAL A 107 -12.26 -0.08 -0.14
N GLN A 108 -13.29 0.74 0.10
CA GLN A 108 -14.34 0.42 1.08
C GLN A 108 -15.02 -0.93 0.80
N ARG A 109 -15.33 -1.24 -0.47
CA ARG A 109 -15.95 -2.52 -0.84
C ARG A 109 -15.01 -3.70 -0.71
N PHE A 110 -13.73 -3.46 -0.95
CA PHE A 110 -12.69 -4.47 -0.79
C PHE A 110 -12.46 -4.84 0.69
N LEU A 111 -12.65 -3.90 1.62
CA LEU A 111 -12.57 -4.19 3.05
C LEU A 111 -13.70 -5.16 3.44
N GLN A 112 -13.36 -6.43 3.64
CA GLN A 112 -14.27 -7.48 4.08
C GLN A 112 -14.40 -7.49 5.62
N ASP A 113 -15.37 -8.27 6.11
CA ASP A 113 -15.52 -8.58 7.54
C ASP A 113 -14.19 -9.09 8.12
N GLY A 114 -13.75 -8.52 9.24
CA GLY A 114 -12.46 -8.83 9.86
C GLY A 114 -11.32 -7.87 9.53
N THR A 115 -11.55 -6.88 8.65
CA THR A 115 -10.58 -5.81 8.41
C THR A 115 -10.71 -4.68 9.42
N PHE A 116 -9.60 -4.32 10.08
CA PHE A 116 -9.58 -3.21 11.03
C PHE A 116 -8.90 -1.98 10.42
N PHE A 117 -9.53 -0.83 10.61
CA PHE A 117 -8.97 0.44 10.19
C PHE A 117 -8.21 1.12 11.34
N MET A 118 -6.96 1.52 11.09
CA MET A 118 -6.07 2.02 12.15
C MET A 118 -5.92 3.55 12.21
N LYS A 119 -6.63 4.31 11.38
CA LYS A 119 -6.53 5.78 11.40
C LYS A 119 -7.39 6.36 12.51
N ASP A 120 -6.88 7.41 13.15
CA ASP A 120 -7.52 8.16 14.25
C ASP A 120 -8.27 9.43 13.80
N GLY A 121 -8.41 9.64 12.49
CA GLY A 121 -9.06 10.81 11.90
C GLY A 121 -8.14 12.03 11.70
N THR A 122 -6.88 11.98 12.13
CA THR A 122 -5.93 13.08 11.89
C THR A 122 -5.62 13.23 10.37
N PRO A 123 -5.47 14.46 9.86
CA PRO A 123 -5.07 14.68 8.47
C PRO A 123 -3.67 14.11 8.19
N THR A 124 -3.55 13.31 7.14
CA THR A 124 -2.27 12.69 6.71
C THR A 124 -1.55 13.49 5.62
N ARG A 125 -2.15 14.61 5.18
CA ARG A 125 -1.62 15.51 4.16
C ARG A 125 -1.68 16.94 4.69
N MET A 126 -0.51 17.58 4.78
CA MET A 126 -0.37 18.93 5.35
C MET A 126 -0.65 20.07 4.34
N SER A 127 -0.68 19.77 3.03
CA SER A 127 -0.88 20.78 1.96
C SER A 127 -1.53 20.16 0.71
N PRO A 128 -2.50 20.81 0.03
CA PRO A 128 -3.05 20.34 -1.25
C PRO A 128 -1.97 20.32 -2.35
N PRO A 129 -2.16 19.56 -3.46
CA PRO A 129 -1.23 19.58 -4.58
C PRO A 129 -1.31 20.95 -5.26
N GLU A 130 -0.15 21.50 -5.63
CA GLU A 130 -0.07 22.57 -6.63
C GLU A 130 -0.55 22.07 -8.00
#